data_AF-A0A327L224-F1
#
_entry.id   AF-A0A327L224-F1
#
_cell.length_a   1.000
_cell.length_b   1.000
_cell.length_c   1.000
_cell.angle_alpha   90.00
_cell.angle_beta   90.00
_cell.angle_gamma   90.00
#
_symmetry.space_group_name_H-M   'P 1'
#
loop_
_entity.id
_entity.type
_entity.pdbx_description
1 polymer ?
#
loop_
_entity_poly.entity_id
_entity_poly.type
_entity_poly.pdbx_seq_one_letter_code
_entity_poly.pdbx_strand_id
1 'polypeptide(L)'
;MEKERVEDLPAPVASANWKPMLWLGFCIIVFTFVGLGGWSAFARIDSAVVAGGAVSVESYRKTVQHLEGGIVQEILVRDGDMVKEGAVLLRLDPTRSGAAERTVRQQVAVMLSLEARLLAQRDLADSVHFPEEVTAIGNDPLVASAMLDNRKQFEARRGSLLQAIEVIDKLIAQARREVEQSLSDQKTAGDQLASIGQELPNLRSLLERGLVALPRVTTLERQQMATRGALDTAKINYEKAQEKIAELQARREQLRQDYRQEGANGLPDVRKSLGDLSQQLLVAQDALKRGEVKAPVSGTVQQLRIFTAGGVLKPGDPILDIVPASDTLVVRAKVGSTEIDRIVPGMPVEIRIPQFTQFQIHPILGKVRSVSRDTLLDEVTRVPYYAVELGVDRASVPPEIEDKISAGMMVDALIRTEERTVLQFLLAPLVNRLATSLRER
;
A
#
# COMPACT_ATOMS: atom_id res chain seq x y z
N MET A 1 -2.69 -121.49 58.68
CA MET A 1 -1.66 -121.40 57.63
C MET A 1 -1.36 -119.92 57.48
N GLU A 2 -0.07 -119.53 57.65
CA GLU A 2 0.55 -118.19 57.86
C GLU A 2 -0.36 -116.94 57.74
N LYS A 3 -0.67 -116.08 58.76
CA LYS A 3 0.10 -115.26 59.74
C LYS A 3 1.10 -114.30 59.06
N GLU A 4 1.10 -112.96 59.19
CA GLU A 4 0.95 -111.97 60.29
C GLU A 4 0.50 -110.61 59.67
N ARG A 5 -0.51 -109.84 60.11
CA ARG A 5 -0.73 -108.99 61.31
C ARG A 5 0.46 -108.10 61.75
N VAL A 6 0.34 -106.79 61.52
CA VAL A 6 0.87 -105.67 62.35
C VAL A 6 -0.07 -104.47 62.12
N GLU A 7 -1.04 -104.12 62.97
CA GLU A 7 -1.00 -103.42 64.28
C GLU A 7 -0.67 -101.91 64.24
N ASP A 8 -1.50 -101.16 64.98
CA ASP A 8 -1.76 -99.72 65.03
C ASP A 8 -0.56 -98.77 65.26
N LEU A 9 -0.65 -97.57 64.67
CA LEU A 9 0.12 -96.37 65.06
C LEU A 9 -0.83 -95.20 65.39
N PRO A 10 -0.73 -94.56 66.58
CA PRO A 10 -1.63 -93.48 67.00
C PRO A 10 -1.25 -92.14 66.33
N ALA A 11 -2.26 -91.31 66.04
CA ALA A 11 -2.06 -89.98 65.44
C ALA A 11 -1.51 -88.95 66.46
N PRO A 12 -0.50 -88.13 66.10
CA PRO A 12 0.07 -87.11 66.98
C PRO A 12 -0.82 -85.87 67.10
N VAL A 13 -0.84 -85.27 68.31
CA VAL A 13 -1.57 -84.04 68.67
C VAL A 13 -1.02 -82.80 67.97
N ALA A 14 -1.91 -81.99 67.38
CA ALA A 14 -1.57 -80.74 66.70
C ALA A 14 -1.23 -79.63 67.70
N SER A 15 0.03 -79.17 67.70
CA SER A 15 0.45 -77.95 68.39
C SER A 15 1.07 -76.97 67.41
N ALA A 16 0.31 -75.99 66.93
CA ALA A 16 0.87 -74.80 66.28
C ALA A 16 -0.14 -73.63 66.27
N ASN A 17 0.15 -72.59 67.07
CA ASN A 17 -0.56 -71.32 67.05
C ASN A 17 -0.25 -70.57 65.73
N TRP A 18 -1.17 -70.60 64.76
CA TRP A 18 -1.03 -70.06 63.39
C TRP A 18 -1.24 -68.54 63.27
N LYS A 19 -1.73 -67.90 64.34
CA LYS A 19 -2.09 -66.47 64.36
C LYS A 19 -0.94 -65.49 64.03
N PRO A 20 0.30 -65.62 64.55
CA PRO A 20 1.38 -64.66 64.24
C PRO A 20 1.87 -64.78 62.79
N MET A 21 1.82 -65.97 62.20
CA MET A 21 2.24 -66.20 60.80
C MET A 21 1.26 -65.60 59.79
N LEU A 22 -0.04 -65.65 60.10
CA LEU A 22 -1.06 -64.92 59.31
C LEU A 22 -0.91 -63.40 59.43
N TRP A 23 -0.58 -62.88 60.61
CA TRP A 23 -0.42 -61.44 60.79
C TRP A 23 0.80 -60.91 60.02
N LEU A 24 1.90 -61.66 60.02
CA LEU A 24 3.08 -61.36 59.20
C LEU A 24 2.73 -61.38 57.70
N GLY A 25 1.99 -62.40 57.25
CA GLY A 25 1.50 -62.50 55.87
C GLY A 25 0.59 -61.33 55.49
N PHE A 26 -0.32 -60.93 56.37
CA PHE A 26 -1.20 -59.79 56.16
C PHE A 26 -0.43 -58.46 56.08
N CYS A 27 0.55 -58.24 56.95
CA CYS A 27 1.43 -57.06 56.89
C CYS A 27 2.21 -56.98 55.58
N ILE A 28 2.72 -58.11 55.06
CA ILE A 28 3.41 -58.15 53.76
C ILE A 28 2.46 -57.80 52.61
N ILE A 29 1.23 -58.32 52.64
CA ILE A 29 0.20 -58.02 51.64
C ILE A 29 -0.16 -56.53 51.68
N VAL A 30 -0.41 -55.98 52.88
CA VAL A 30 -0.72 -54.55 53.05
C VAL A 30 0.44 -53.68 52.60
N PHE A 31 1.68 -54.01 52.96
CA PHE A 31 2.85 -53.25 52.53
C PHE A 31 3.05 -53.30 51.00
N THR A 32 2.82 -54.46 50.37
CA THR A 32 2.97 -54.60 48.91
C THR A 32 1.86 -53.89 48.15
N PHE A 33 0.59 -54.04 48.55
CA PHE A 33 -0.52 -53.42 47.82
C PHE A 33 -0.74 -51.95 48.18
N VAL A 34 -0.53 -51.56 49.44
CA VAL A 34 -0.74 -50.18 49.90
C VAL A 34 0.57 -49.36 49.81
N GLY A 35 1.70 -49.95 50.19
CA GLY A 35 3.01 -49.27 50.13
C GLY A 35 3.52 -49.15 48.69
N LEU A 36 3.78 -50.26 48.01
CA LEU A 36 4.24 -50.22 46.60
C LEU A 36 3.13 -49.77 45.64
N GLY A 37 1.88 -50.19 45.85
CA GLY A 37 0.75 -49.72 45.04
C GLY A 37 0.48 -48.22 45.21
N GLY A 38 0.49 -47.73 46.46
CA GLY A 38 0.39 -46.30 46.75
C GLY A 38 1.57 -45.52 46.16
N TRP A 39 2.80 -45.99 46.33
CA TRP A 39 3.99 -45.36 45.74
C TRP A 39 3.93 -45.33 44.21
N SER A 40 3.50 -46.41 43.56
CA SER A 40 3.36 -46.47 42.09
C SER A 40 2.31 -45.50 41.54
N ALA A 41 1.34 -45.10 42.37
CA ALA A 41 0.33 -44.10 42.03
C ALA A 41 0.85 -42.66 42.12
N PHE A 42 1.93 -42.40 42.87
CA PHE A 42 2.56 -41.07 43.01
C PHE A 42 3.89 -40.92 42.28
N ALA A 43 4.61 -42.03 42.03
CA ALA A 43 5.89 -42.03 41.33
C ALA A 43 5.69 -41.71 39.85
N ARG A 44 6.16 -40.53 39.45
CA ARG A 44 6.10 -40.02 38.07
C ARG A 44 7.33 -40.47 37.29
N ILE A 45 7.13 -40.90 36.05
CA ILE A 45 8.17 -41.28 35.10
C ILE A 45 8.12 -40.30 33.94
N ASP A 46 9.28 -39.76 33.58
CA ASP A 46 9.46 -38.94 32.39
C ASP A 46 9.28 -39.79 31.13
N SER A 47 8.32 -39.40 30.30
CA SER A 47 8.06 -40.02 29.00
C SER A 47 8.65 -39.14 27.90
N ALA A 48 9.36 -39.73 26.95
CA ALA A 48 9.88 -39.03 25.79
C ALA A 48 9.52 -39.77 24.50
N VAL A 49 9.15 -39.01 23.47
CA VAL A 49 8.97 -39.52 22.11
C VAL A 49 10.27 -39.27 21.36
N VAL A 50 10.83 -40.32 20.75
CA VAL A 50 12.05 -40.23 19.94
C VAL A 50 11.64 -40.08 18.48
N ALA A 51 12.01 -38.96 17.88
CA ALA A 51 11.68 -38.63 16.51
C ALA A 51 12.98 -38.41 15.71
N GLY A 52 13.24 -39.29 14.75
CA GLY A 52 14.34 -39.12 13.81
C GLY A 52 14.03 -38.01 12.81
N GLY A 53 14.98 -37.12 12.57
CA GLY A 53 14.81 -35.95 11.72
C GLY A 53 16.07 -35.55 10.98
N ALA A 54 15.95 -34.48 10.20
CA ALA A 54 17.10 -33.82 9.60
C ALA A 54 17.08 -32.32 9.89
N VAL A 55 18.26 -31.73 10.01
CA VAL A 55 18.41 -30.28 10.08
C VAL A 55 17.98 -29.69 8.73
N SER A 56 17.08 -28.73 8.78
CA SER A 56 16.65 -27.93 7.64
C SER A 56 16.85 -26.45 7.97
N VAL A 57 17.05 -25.64 6.95
CA VAL A 57 17.01 -24.19 7.12
C VAL A 57 15.56 -23.72 7.12
N GLU A 58 15.22 -22.77 7.98
CA GLU A 58 13.89 -22.17 8.00
C GLU A 58 13.58 -21.45 6.69
N SER A 59 14.58 -20.78 6.10
CA SER A 59 14.37 -20.12 4.83
C SER A 59 14.36 -21.11 3.69
N TYR A 60 13.23 -21.16 3.01
CA TYR A 60 13.18 -21.70 1.66
C TYR A 60 14.07 -20.87 0.74
N ARG A 61 14.78 -21.55 -0.18
CA ARG A 61 15.46 -20.90 -1.31
C ARG A 61 14.51 -19.90 -1.96
N LYS A 62 15.00 -18.69 -2.24
CA LYS A 62 14.20 -17.63 -2.88
C LYS A 62 14.54 -17.60 -4.36
N THR A 63 13.65 -18.12 -5.20
CA THR A 63 13.79 -18.03 -6.65
C THR A 63 13.50 -16.61 -7.10
N VAL A 64 14.49 -15.98 -7.72
CA VAL A 64 14.36 -14.66 -8.35
C VAL A 64 13.85 -14.84 -9.77
N GLN A 65 12.77 -14.13 -10.11
CA GLN A 65 12.12 -14.17 -11.42
C GLN A 65 11.92 -12.74 -11.94
N HIS A 66 11.75 -12.58 -13.25
CA HIS A 66 11.46 -11.27 -13.85
C HIS A 66 10.06 -11.22 -14.47
N LEU A 67 9.24 -10.24 -14.05
CA LEU A 67 7.83 -10.16 -14.43
C LEU A 67 7.62 -9.99 -15.95
N GLU A 68 8.42 -9.16 -16.61
CA GLU A 68 8.18 -8.74 -18.01
C GLU A 68 9.01 -9.51 -19.03
N GLY A 69 10.04 -10.24 -18.58
CA GLY A 69 11.10 -10.75 -19.45
C GLY A 69 11.93 -9.63 -20.10
N GLY A 70 12.74 -9.96 -21.11
CA GLY A 70 13.61 -9.01 -21.79
C GLY A 70 14.86 -9.65 -22.37
N ILE A 71 15.71 -8.83 -22.99
CA ILE A 71 17.04 -9.26 -23.47
C ILE A 71 18.04 -8.96 -22.37
N VAL A 72 18.82 -9.95 -21.97
CA VAL A 72 19.86 -9.80 -20.94
C VAL A 72 21.03 -9.01 -21.53
N GLN A 73 21.32 -7.84 -20.97
CA GLN A 73 22.45 -7.02 -21.38
C GLN A 73 23.74 -7.47 -20.68
N GLU A 74 23.66 -7.67 -19.37
CA GLU A 74 24.82 -8.00 -18.53
C GLU A 74 24.39 -8.86 -17.33
N ILE A 75 25.23 -9.84 -16.95
CA ILE A 75 25.05 -10.68 -15.77
C ILE A 75 26.19 -10.34 -14.81
N LEU A 76 25.86 -9.87 -13.60
CA LEU A 76 26.82 -9.33 -12.64
C LEU A 76 27.23 -10.33 -11.55
N VAL A 77 26.60 -11.51 -11.51
CA VAL A 77 26.80 -12.55 -10.50
C VAL A 77 27.08 -13.91 -11.11
N ARG A 78 27.72 -14.78 -10.34
CA ARG A 78 28.01 -16.17 -10.68
C ARG A 78 27.46 -17.11 -9.61
N ASP A 79 27.29 -18.38 -9.96
CA ASP A 79 26.94 -19.41 -8.99
C ASP A 79 28.01 -19.50 -7.89
N GLY A 80 27.56 -19.45 -6.64
CA GLY A 80 28.41 -19.42 -5.44
C GLY A 80 28.74 -18.02 -4.91
N ASP A 81 28.40 -16.95 -5.64
CA ASP A 81 28.66 -15.59 -5.17
C ASP A 81 27.74 -15.21 -4.00
N MET A 82 28.29 -14.49 -3.02
CA MET A 82 27.54 -13.92 -1.92
C MET A 82 27.02 -12.53 -2.30
N VAL A 83 25.71 -12.34 -2.23
CA VAL A 83 25.03 -11.09 -2.57
C VAL A 83 24.34 -10.50 -1.34
N LYS A 84 24.30 -9.16 -1.30
CA LYS A 84 23.51 -8.43 -0.30
C LYS A 84 22.12 -8.16 -0.86
N GLU A 85 21.15 -8.00 0.03
CA GLU A 85 19.81 -7.51 -0.33
C GLU A 85 19.92 -6.19 -1.11
N GLY A 86 19.17 -6.09 -2.21
CA GLY A 86 19.18 -4.95 -3.12
C GLY A 86 20.35 -4.92 -4.11
N ALA A 87 21.33 -5.84 -4.03
CA ALA A 87 22.41 -5.93 -5.01
C ALA A 87 21.85 -6.29 -6.40
N VAL A 88 22.38 -5.64 -7.44
CA VAL A 88 21.99 -5.91 -8.83
C VAL A 88 22.60 -7.23 -9.27
N LEU A 89 21.75 -8.16 -9.70
CA LEU A 89 22.12 -9.52 -10.14
C LEU A 89 22.37 -9.55 -11.64
N LEU A 90 21.47 -8.95 -12.42
CA LEU A 90 21.61 -8.78 -13.86
C LEU A 90 20.91 -7.52 -14.34
N ARG A 91 21.28 -7.08 -15.54
CA ARG A 91 20.66 -5.95 -16.24
C ARG A 91 20.05 -6.43 -17.55
N LEU A 92 18.84 -5.98 -17.82
CA LEU A 92 18.14 -6.14 -19.09
C LEU A 92 18.36 -4.91 -19.96
N ASP A 93 18.26 -5.08 -21.28
CA ASP A 93 18.34 -3.98 -22.23
C ASP A 93 17.21 -2.96 -21.97
N PRO A 94 17.55 -1.71 -21.57
CA PRO A 94 16.56 -0.70 -21.20
C PRO A 94 15.88 -0.06 -22.42
N THR A 95 16.27 -0.41 -23.65
CA THR A 95 15.82 0.30 -24.86
C THR A 95 14.30 0.33 -24.98
N ARG A 96 13.63 -0.80 -24.76
CA ARG A 96 12.15 -0.88 -24.88
C ARG A 96 11.45 -0.14 -23.75
N SER A 97 11.79 -0.44 -22.50
CA SER A 97 11.16 0.18 -21.31
C SER A 97 11.47 1.68 -21.24
N GLY A 98 12.68 2.09 -21.60
CA GLY A 98 13.11 3.48 -21.65
C GLY A 98 12.52 4.26 -22.81
N ALA A 99 12.22 3.63 -23.96
CA ALA A 99 11.44 4.27 -25.01
C ALA A 99 9.98 4.48 -24.59
N ALA A 100 9.36 3.50 -23.93
CA ALA A 100 8.00 3.61 -23.41
C ALA A 100 7.89 4.72 -22.35
N GLU A 101 8.80 4.75 -21.38
CA GLU A 101 8.86 5.78 -20.35
C GLU A 101 9.04 7.19 -20.95
N ARG A 102 10.00 7.36 -21.87
CA ARG A 102 10.22 8.65 -22.54
C ARG A 102 9.00 9.12 -23.33
N THR A 103 8.32 8.20 -24.01
CA THR A 103 7.11 8.52 -24.80
C THR A 103 6.01 9.06 -23.90
N VAL A 104 5.72 8.37 -22.78
CA VAL A 104 4.68 8.83 -21.84
C VAL A 104 5.10 10.14 -21.16
N ARG A 105 6.39 10.27 -20.79
CA ARG A 105 6.94 11.50 -20.21
C ARG A 105 6.79 12.71 -21.14
N GLN A 106 7.06 12.54 -22.44
CA GLN A 106 6.83 13.58 -23.46
C GLN A 106 5.35 13.96 -23.55
N GLN A 107 4.44 12.97 -23.55
CA GLN A 107 3.00 13.22 -23.59
C GLN A 107 2.53 14.00 -22.35
N VAL A 108 3.02 13.66 -21.15
CA VAL A 108 2.77 14.43 -19.92
C VAL A 108 3.25 15.87 -20.08
N ALA A 109 4.48 16.08 -20.55
CA ALA A 109 5.04 17.42 -20.73
C ALA A 109 4.23 18.27 -21.73
N VAL A 110 3.79 17.67 -22.84
CA VAL A 110 2.90 18.32 -23.81
C VAL A 110 1.58 18.73 -23.15
N MET A 111 0.95 17.84 -22.37
CA MET A 111 -0.30 18.15 -21.68
C MET A 111 -0.14 19.20 -20.57
N LEU A 112 0.97 19.19 -19.83
CA LEU A 112 1.30 20.23 -18.85
C LEU A 112 1.52 21.59 -19.52
N SER A 113 2.12 21.62 -20.72
CA SER A 113 2.28 22.86 -21.49
C SER A 113 0.93 23.46 -21.90
N LEU A 114 -0.03 22.61 -22.26
CA LEU A 114 -1.40 23.01 -22.56
C LEU A 114 -2.15 23.46 -21.30
N GLU A 115 -2.00 22.76 -20.17
CA GLU A 115 -2.59 23.18 -18.89
C GLU A 115 -2.08 24.56 -18.48
N ALA A 116 -0.77 24.79 -18.54
CA ALA A 116 -0.15 26.08 -18.22
C ALA A 116 -0.75 27.22 -19.06
N ARG A 117 -0.97 26.99 -20.36
CA ARG A 117 -1.63 27.95 -21.27
C ARG A 117 -3.06 28.25 -20.81
N LEU A 118 -3.85 27.22 -20.52
CA LEU A 118 -5.26 27.36 -20.13
C LEU A 118 -5.40 28.04 -18.76
N LEU A 119 -4.50 27.74 -17.82
CA LEU A 119 -4.44 28.41 -16.52
C LEU A 119 -4.11 29.89 -16.69
N ALA A 120 -3.10 30.23 -17.49
CA ALA A 120 -2.76 31.63 -17.80
C ALA A 120 -3.94 32.37 -18.44
N GLN A 121 -4.69 31.72 -19.33
CA GLN A 121 -5.90 32.28 -19.96
C GLN A 121 -7.03 32.50 -18.94
N ARG A 122 -7.34 31.49 -18.11
CA ARG A 122 -8.36 31.58 -17.04
C ARG A 122 -8.04 32.67 -16.03
N ASP A 123 -6.77 32.88 -15.74
CA ASP A 123 -6.32 33.82 -14.71
C ASP A 123 -6.02 35.22 -15.28
N LEU A 124 -6.26 35.44 -16.58
CA LEU A 124 -5.98 36.70 -17.28
C LEU A 124 -4.51 37.15 -17.10
N ALA A 125 -3.58 36.19 -17.09
CA ALA A 125 -2.16 36.47 -16.94
C ALA A 125 -1.59 37.23 -18.14
N ASP A 126 -0.42 37.86 -17.95
CA ASP A 126 0.26 38.56 -19.02
C ASP A 126 1.10 37.63 -19.91
N SER A 127 1.53 36.49 -19.38
CA SER A 127 2.36 35.51 -20.07
C SER A 127 2.11 34.09 -19.55
N VAL A 128 2.52 33.09 -20.33
CA VAL A 128 2.46 31.68 -19.94
C VAL A 128 3.76 31.29 -19.24
N HIS A 129 3.65 30.82 -18.00
CA HIS A 129 4.75 30.22 -17.25
C HIS A 129 4.63 28.70 -17.30
N PHE A 130 5.64 28.02 -17.84
CA PHE A 130 5.67 26.57 -17.91
C PHE A 130 6.34 25.99 -16.65
N PRO A 131 5.80 24.89 -16.09
CA PRO A 131 6.36 24.26 -14.89
C PRO A 131 7.69 23.57 -15.18
N GLU A 132 8.46 23.29 -14.11
CA GLU A 132 9.83 22.76 -14.21
C GLU A 132 9.88 21.45 -15.00
N GLU A 133 8.89 20.54 -14.83
CA GLU A 133 8.86 19.25 -15.51
C GLU A 133 8.83 19.38 -17.04
N VAL A 134 8.22 20.45 -17.55
CA VAL A 134 8.18 20.76 -18.98
C VAL A 134 9.49 21.38 -19.42
N THR A 135 10.01 22.36 -18.67
CA THR A 135 11.25 23.06 -19.03
C THR A 135 12.48 22.16 -18.99
N ALA A 136 12.52 21.17 -18.09
CA ALA A 136 13.61 20.20 -17.98
C ALA A 136 13.78 19.35 -19.25
N ILE A 137 12.72 19.18 -20.03
CA ILE A 137 12.69 18.40 -21.28
C ILE A 137 12.38 19.32 -22.47
N GLY A 138 12.48 20.64 -22.30
CA GLY A 138 12.11 21.63 -23.32
C GLY A 138 12.97 21.61 -24.58
N ASN A 139 14.12 20.92 -24.56
CA ASN A 139 14.97 20.71 -25.74
C ASN A 139 14.48 19.55 -26.63
N ASP A 140 13.55 18.73 -26.16
CA ASP A 140 12.94 17.70 -26.97
C ASP A 140 12.09 18.34 -28.09
N PRO A 141 12.26 17.95 -29.36
CA PRO A 141 11.56 18.62 -30.47
C PRO A 141 10.03 18.65 -30.34
N LEU A 142 9.43 17.58 -29.81
CA LEU A 142 7.98 17.49 -29.64
C LEU A 142 7.50 18.45 -28.55
N VAL A 143 8.19 18.47 -27.41
CA VAL A 143 7.87 19.35 -26.28
C VAL A 143 8.14 20.82 -26.64
N ALA A 144 9.26 21.12 -27.29
CA ALA A 144 9.63 22.45 -27.75
C ALA A 144 8.57 23.05 -28.69
N SER A 145 8.10 22.25 -29.66
CA SER A 145 7.02 22.66 -30.58
C SER A 145 5.74 22.95 -29.81
N ALA A 146 5.33 22.05 -28.92
CA ALA A 146 4.11 22.23 -28.12
C ALA A 146 4.18 23.48 -27.23
N MET A 147 5.33 23.78 -26.60
CA MET A 147 5.51 25.00 -25.81
C MET A 147 5.41 26.26 -26.68
N LEU A 148 6.05 26.25 -27.85
CA LEU A 148 6.02 27.38 -28.78
C LEU A 148 4.60 27.63 -29.30
N ASP A 149 3.90 26.58 -29.71
CA ASP A 149 2.55 26.66 -30.26
C ASP A 149 1.56 27.14 -29.19
N ASN A 150 1.64 26.60 -27.97
CA ASN A 150 0.81 27.07 -26.86
C ASN A 150 1.08 28.54 -26.52
N ARG A 151 2.34 29.00 -26.53
CA ARG A 151 2.68 30.40 -26.30
C ARG A 151 2.10 31.31 -27.40
N LYS A 152 2.31 30.96 -28.67
CA LYS A 152 1.77 31.72 -29.81
C LYS A 152 0.25 31.80 -29.77
N GLN A 153 -0.42 30.70 -29.47
CA GLN A 153 -1.87 30.67 -29.36
C GLN A 153 -2.38 31.54 -28.22
N PHE A 154 -1.70 31.54 -27.08
CA PHE A 154 -2.02 32.42 -25.95
C PHE A 154 -1.87 33.89 -26.32
N GLU A 155 -0.73 34.27 -26.90
CA GLU A 155 -0.44 35.64 -27.32
C GLU A 155 -1.47 36.14 -28.33
N ALA A 156 -1.82 35.32 -29.33
CA ALA A 156 -2.83 35.66 -30.32
C ALA A 156 -4.21 35.88 -29.67
N ARG A 157 -4.68 34.96 -28.83
CA ARG A 157 -5.98 35.07 -28.16
C ARG A 157 -6.03 36.26 -27.19
N ARG A 158 -4.98 36.47 -26.40
CA ARG A 158 -4.87 37.62 -25.49
C ARG A 158 -4.82 38.93 -26.28
N GLY A 159 -4.10 38.96 -27.39
CA GLY A 159 -4.08 40.11 -28.30
C GLY A 159 -5.46 40.47 -28.83
N SER A 160 -6.25 39.47 -29.28
CA SER A 160 -7.63 39.70 -29.72
C SER A 160 -8.53 40.22 -28.60
N LEU A 161 -8.42 39.69 -27.38
CA LEU A 161 -9.16 40.20 -26.22
C LEU A 161 -8.82 41.66 -25.93
N LEU A 162 -7.53 41.99 -25.87
CA LEU A 162 -7.06 43.34 -25.57
C LEU A 162 -7.51 44.34 -26.64
N GLN A 163 -7.44 43.96 -27.91
CA GLN A 163 -7.93 44.80 -29.01
C GLN A 163 -9.44 45.03 -28.91
N ALA A 164 -10.23 44.00 -28.56
CA ALA A 164 -11.67 44.15 -28.36
C ALA A 164 -12.00 45.05 -27.16
N ILE A 165 -11.26 44.91 -26.06
CA ILE A 165 -11.38 45.79 -24.89
C ILE A 165 -11.03 47.24 -25.25
N GLU A 166 -9.95 47.47 -26.01
CA GLU A 166 -9.52 48.81 -26.42
C GLU A 166 -10.61 49.52 -27.24
N VAL A 167 -11.28 48.80 -28.14
CA VAL A 167 -12.41 49.34 -28.91
C VAL A 167 -13.55 49.77 -27.98
N ILE A 168 -13.91 48.94 -26.99
CA ILE A 168 -14.95 49.28 -26.01
C ILE A 168 -14.53 50.47 -25.15
N ASP A 169 -13.29 50.53 -24.69
CA ASP A 169 -12.80 51.64 -23.87
C ASP A 169 -12.82 52.97 -24.65
N LYS A 170 -12.53 52.96 -25.97
CA LYS A 170 -12.72 54.13 -26.84
C LYS A 170 -14.19 54.55 -26.94
N LEU A 171 -15.12 53.61 -27.05
CA LEU A 171 -16.57 53.89 -27.07
C LEU A 171 -17.06 54.44 -25.73
N ILE A 172 -16.55 53.93 -24.60
CA ILE A 172 -16.84 54.46 -23.25
C ILE A 172 -16.33 55.90 -23.14
N ALA A 173 -15.11 56.17 -23.61
CA ALA A 173 -14.55 57.53 -23.60
C ALA A 173 -15.38 58.49 -24.46
N GLN A 174 -15.95 58.03 -25.58
CA GLN A 174 -16.88 58.82 -26.39
C GLN A 174 -18.19 59.10 -25.64
N ALA A 175 -18.82 58.08 -25.05
CA ALA A 175 -20.06 58.27 -24.29
C ALA A 175 -19.88 59.18 -23.06
N ARG A 176 -18.69 59.17 -22.43
CA ARG A 176 -18.35 60.11 -21.36
C ARG A 176 -18.31 61.57 -21.82
N ARG A 177 -17.83 61.84 -23.04
CA ARG A 177 -17.91 63.18 -23.63
C ARG A 177 -19.34 63.60 -23.93
N GLU A 178 -20.19 62.66 -24.35
CA GLU A 178 -21.64 62.91 -24.54
C GLU A 178 -22.34 63.27 -23.21
N VAL A 179 -21.95 62.62 -22.11
CA VAL A 179 -22.39 62.97 -20.74
C VAL A 179 -21.96 64.38 -20.35
N GLU A 180 -20.68 64.73 -20.56
CA GLU A 180 -20.15 66.05 -20.24
C GLU A 180 -20.87 67.16 -21.02
N GLN A 181 -21.10 66.95 -22.31
CA GLN A 181 -21.88 67.86 -23.15
C GLN A 181 -23.31 68.02 -22.62
N SER A 182 -23.99 66.92 -22.32
CA SER A 182 -25.39 66.95 -21.83
C SER A 182 -25.50 67.66 -20.49
N LEU A 183 -24.51 67.52 -19.59
CA LEU A 183 -24.45 68.26 -18.33
C LEU A 183 -24.25 69.76 -18.55
N SER A 184 -23.40 70.16 -19.50
CA SER A 184 -23.21 71.55 -19.88
C SER A 184 -24.50 72.17 -20.45
N ASP A 185 -25.22 71.42 -21.28
CA ASP A 185 -26.49 71.85 -21.86
C ASP A 185 -27.58 71.98 -20.78
N GLN A 186 -27.65 71.04 -19.84
CA GLN A 186 -28.55 71.13 -18.68
C GLN A 186 -28.26 72.37 -17.84
N LYS A 187 -26.98 72.64 -17.53
CA LYS A 187 -26.60 73.82 -16.77
C LYS A 187 -26.99 75.10 -17.51
N THR A 188 -26.67 75.20 -18.80
CA THR A 188 -26.97 76.37 -19.62
C THR A 188 -28.48 76.63 -19.72
N ALA A 189 -29.28 75.60 -19.99
CA ALA A 189 -30.74 75.72 -20.04
C ALA A 189 -31.33 76.04 -18.65
N GLY A 190 -30.76 75.48 -17.58
CA GLY A 190 -31.13 75.78 -16.20
C GLY A 190 -30.87 77.25 -15.82
N ASP A 191 -29.69 77.78 -16.15
CA ASP A 191 -29.31 79.18 -15.90
C ASP A 191 -30.21 80.15 -16.69
N GLN A 192 -30.53 79.82 -17.95
CA GLN A 192 -31.48 80.59 -18.77
C GLN A 192 -32.90 80.58 -18.19
N LEU A 193 -33.39 79.43 -17.73
CA LEU A 193 -34.70 79.32 -17.07
C LEU A 193 -34.74 80.12 -15.77
N ALA A 194 -33.66 80.12 -14.98
CA ALA A 194 -33.56 80.90 -13.76
C ALA A 194 -33.64 82.40 -14.06
N SER A 195 -32.91 82.88 -15.07
CA SER A 195 -32.94 84.28 -15.51
C SER A 195 -34.34 84.69 -15.99
N ILE A 196 -34.97 83.89 -16.86
CA ILE A 196 -36.34 84.13 -17.34
C ILE A 196 -37.33 84.12 -16.16
N GLY A 197 -37.15 83.21 -15.20
CA GLY A 197 -37.97 83.09 -14.00
C GLY A 197 -37.88 84.29 -13.06
N GLN A 198 -36.81 85.09 -13.13
CA GLN A 198 -36.66 86.35 -12.38
C GLN A 198 -37.35 87.53 -13.09
N GLU A 199 -37.27 87.60 -14.43
CA GLU A 199 -37.82 88.72 -15.21
C GLU A 199 -39.35 88.59 -15.41
N LEU A 200 -39.83 87.37 -15.67
CA LEU A 200 -41.22 87.11 -16.05
C LEU A 200 -42.27 87.49 -15.00
N PRO A 201 -42.08 87.23 -13.68
CA PRO A 201 -43.06 87.64 -12.65
C PRO A 201 -43.23 89.16 -12.58
N ASN A 202 -42.12 89.90 -12.70
CA ASN A 202 -42.13 91.36 -12.70
C ASN A 202 -42.87 91.91 -13.92
N LEU A 203 -42.60 91.36 -15.11
CA LEU A 203 -43.29 91.76 -16.34
C LEU A 203 -44.78 91.42 -16.33
N ARG A 204 -45.17 90.28 -15.74
CA ARG A 204 -46.59 89.93 -15.54
C ARG A 204 -47.29 90.96 -14.65
N SER A 205 -46.68 91.35 -13.54
CA SER A 205 -47.24 92.38 -12.65
C SER A 205 -47.34 93.76 -13.33
N LEU A 206 -46.37 94.13 -14.18
CA LEU A 206 -46.42 95.37 -14.96
C LEU A 206 -47.50 95.34 -16.04
N LEU A 207 -47.73 94.19 -16.68
CA LEU A 207 -48.80 94.01 -17.67
C LEU A 207 -50.20 94.19 -17.03
N GLU A 208 -50.42 93.64 -15.83
CA GLU A 208 -51.69 93.82 -15.08
C GLU A 208 -52.01 95.30 -14.80
N ARG A 209 -50.97 96.14 -14.67
CA ARG A 209 -51.07 97.59 -14.50
C ARG A 209 -51.13 98.36 -15.82
N GLY A 210 -51.09 97.68 -16.96
CA GLY A 210 -51.09 98.29 -18.30
C GLY A 210 -49.78 98.99 -18.69
N LEU A 211 -48.67 98.70 -18.00
CA LEU A 211 -47.38 99.40 -18.17
C LEU A 211 -46.43 98.72 -19.19
N VAL A 212 -46.79 97.54 -19.68
CA VAL A 212 -46.03 96.75 -20.67
C VAL A 212 -46.99 96.14 -21.69
N ALA A 213 -46.53 95.99 -22.94
CA ALA A 213 -47.32 95.36 -24.00
C ALA A 213 -47.37 93.82 -23.85
N LEU A 214 -48.57 93.23 -24.03
CA LEU A 214 -48.80 91.77 -24.00
C LEU A 214 -47.82 90.93 -24.84
N PRO A 215 -47.39 91.36 -26.05
CA PRO A 215 -46.42 90.59 -26.84
C PRO A 215 -45.07 90.36 -26.13
N ARG A 216 -44.65 91.26 -25.24
CA ARG A 216 -43.38 91.10 -24.50
C ARG A 216 -43.45 89.94 -23.50
N VAL A 217 -44.55 89.86 -22.74
CA VAL A 217 -44.77 88.78 -21.76
C VAL A 217 -44.93 87.44 -22.47
N THR A 218 -45.83 87.35 -23.44
CA THR A 218 -46.11 86.09 -24.17
C THR A 218 -44.90 85.55 -24.93
N THR A 219 -44.01 86.42 -25.43
CA THR A 219 -42.75 86.00 -26.04
C THR A 219 -41.81 85.37 -25.02
N LEU A 220 -41.69 85.97 -23.83
CA LEU A 220 -40.84 85.44 -22.76
C LEU A 220 -41.42 84.14 -22.16
N GLU A 221 -42.75 83.99 -22.12
CA GLU A 221 -43.41 82.72 -21.74
C GLU A 221 -43.14 81.60 -22.74
N ARG A 222 -43.25 81.88 -24.05
CA ARG A 222 -42.88 80.91 -25.09
C ARG A 222 -41.40 80.53 -25.00
N GLN A 223 -40.54 81.50 -24.73
CA GLN A 223 -39.11 81.25 -24.51
C GLN A 223 -38.88 80.37 -23.28
N GLN A 224 -39.56 80.62 -22.16
CA GLN A 224 -39.50 79.77 -20.98
C GLN A 224 -39.88 78.31 -21.29
N MET A 225 -40.99 78.11 -22.02
CA MET A 225 -41.44 76.78 -22.41
C MET A 225 -40.45 76.08 -23.35
N ALA A 226 -39.87 76.80 -24.31
CA ALA A 226 -38.84 76.27 -25.20
C ALA A 226 -37.57 75.87 -24.44
N THR A 227 -37.06 76.72 -23.54
CA THR A 227 -35.88 76.42 -22.72
C THR A 227 -36.14 75.28 -21.74
N ARG A 228 -37.36 75.16 -21.21
CA ARG A 228 -37.76 74.00 -20.38
C ARG A 228 -37.72 72.70 -21.18
N GLY A 229 -38.28 72.70 -22.40
CA GLY A 229 -38.18 71.55 -23.29
C GLY A 229 -36.73 71.18 -23.63
N ALA A 230 -35.86 72.17 -23.81
CA ALA A 230 -34.43 71.95 -24.03
C ALA A 230 -33.74 71.33 -22.81
N LEU A 231 -34.04 71.81 -21.59
CA LEU A 231 -33.53 71.23 -20.35
C LEU A 231 -33.96 69.78 -20.18
N ASP A 232 -35.24 69.47 -20.41
CA ASP A 232 -35.76 68.11 -20.28
C ASP A 232 -35.13 67.18 -21.33
N THR A 233 -34.91 67.66 -22.56
CA THR A 233 -34.18 66.92 -23.60
C THR A 233 -32.73 66.65 -23.19
N ALA A 234 -32.03 67.65 -22.62
CA ALA A 234 -30.66 67.49 -22.14
C ALA A 234 -30.54 66.51 -20.96
N LYS A 235 -31.57 66.43 -20.09
CA LYS A 235 -31.68 65.40 -19.03
C LYS A 235 -31.83 64.01 -19.61
N ILE A 236 -32.76 63.82 -20.55
CA ILE A 236 -32.96 62.52 -21.22
C ILE A 236 -31.69 62.07 -21.94
N ASN A 237 -30.98 62.98 -22.61
CA ASN A 237 -29.73 62.64 -23.29
C ASN A 237 -28.62 62.23 -22.32
N TYR A 238 -28.53 62.89 -21.16
CA TYR A 238 -27.62 62.49 -20.09
C TYR A 238 -27.92 61.08 -19.58
N GLU A 239 -29.18 60.76 -19.30
CA GLU A 239 -29.60 59.43 -18.84
C GLU A 239 -29.27 58.36 -19.88
N LYS A 240 -29.60 58.59 -21.15
CA LYS A 240 -29.23 57.67 -22.25
C LYS A 240 -27.73 57.46 -22.39
N ALA A 241 -26.93 58.51 -22.25
CA ALA A 241 -25.47 58.41 -22.34
C ALA A 241 -24.89 57.64 -21.13
N GLN A 242 -25.46 57.81 -19.94
CA GLN A 242 -25.10 57.02 -18.75
C GLN A 242 -25.43 55.54 -18.91
N GLU A 243 -26.64 55.22 -19.38
CA GLU A 243 -27.07 53.85 -19.67
C GLU A 243 -26.13 53.17 -20.68
N LYS A 244 -25.75 53.89 -21.74
CA LYS A 244 -24.79 53.43 -22.74
C LYS A 244 -23.41 53.15 -22.14
N ILE A 245 -22.93 53.96 -21.20
CA ILE A 245 -21.67 53.68 -20.47
C ILE A 245 -21.79 52.38 -19.68
N ALA A 246 -22.89 52.18 -18.95
CA ALA A 246 -23.14 50.97 -18.17
C ALA A 246 -23.21 49.71 -19.05
N GLU A 247 -23.92 49.80 -20.19
CA GLU A 247 -24.00 48.71 -21.18
C GLU A 247 -22.61 48.33 -21.73
N LEU A 248 -21.82 49.33 -22.13
CA LEU A 248 -20.46 49.11 -22.65
C LEU A 248 -19.53 48.52 -21.58
N GLN A 249 -19.66 48.94 -20.33
CA GLN A 249 -18.90 48.36 -19.21
C GLN A 249 -19.27 46.91 -18.96
N ALA A 250 -20.57 46.58 -18.97
CA ALA A 250 -21.04 45.20 -18.86
C ALA A 250 -20.52 44.33 -20.02
N ARG A 251 -20.55 44.87 -21.26
CA ARG A 251 -20.00 44.18 -22.44
C ARG A 251 -18.49 43.95 -22.34
N ARG A 252 -17.73 44.91 -21.80
CA ARG A 252 -16.29 44.74 -21.54
C ARG A 252 -16.02 43.60 -20.56
N GLU A 253 -16.82 43.52 -19.49
CA GLU A 253 -16.68 42.45 -18.51
C GLU A 253 -17.11 41.09 -19.09
N GLN A 254 -18.18 41.07 -19.89
CA GLN A 254 -18.59 39.85 -20.61
C GLN A 254 -17.45 39.28 -21.46
N LEU A 255 -16.73 40.11 -22.23
CA LEU A 255 -15.57 39.65 -23.01
C LEU A 255 -14.48 39.00 -22.15
N ARG A 256 -14.24 39.54 -20.95
CA ARG A 256 -13.28 38.94 -20.01
C ARG A 256 -13.79 37.61 -19.49
N GLN A 257 -15.07 37.54 -19.11
CA GLN A 257 -15.69 36.31 -18.62
C GLN A 257 -15.68 35.21 -19.69
N ASP A 258 -16.03 35.54 -20.94
CA ASP A 258 -15.97 34.60 -22.07
C ASP A 258 -14.56 34.05 -22.26
N TYR A 259 -13.54 34.92 -22.25
CA TYR A 259 -12.14 34.51 -22.37
C TYR A 259 -11.68 33.60 -21.22
N ARG A 260 -12.10 33.90 -19.98
CA ARG A 260 -11.80 33.06 -18.81
C ARG A 260 -12.53 31.71 -18.90
N GLN A 261 -13.78 31.72 -19.33
CA GLN A 261 -14.61 30.53 -19.48
C GLN A 261 -14.05 29.59 -20.56
N GLU A 262 -13.57 30.12 -21.68
CA GLU A 262 -12.87 29.34 -22.70
C GLU A 262 -11.66 28.58 -22.12
N GLY A 263 -10.85 29.26 -21.30
CA GLY A 263 -9.73 28.63 -20.60
C GLY A 263 -10.19 27.57 -19.60
N ALA A 264 -11.20 27.90 -18.79
CA ALA A 264 -11.74 27.02 -17.75
C ALA A 264 -12.37 25.75 -18.33
N ASN A 265 -13.08 25.84 -19.46
CA ASN A 265 -13.76 24.72 -20.10
C ASN A 265 -12.80 23.63 -20.60
N GLY A 266 -11.57 24.00 -20.97
CA GLY A 266 -10.56 23.03 -21.44
C GLY A 266 -9.81 22.31 -20.32
N LEU A 267 -9.82 22.85 -19.10
CA LEU A 267 -9.03 22.30 -17.98
C LEU A 267 -9.46 20.89 -17.54
N PRO A 268 -10.77 20.55 -17.44
CA PRO A 268 -11.18 19.21 -17.02
C PRO A 268 -10.63 18.09 -17.91
N ASP A 269 -10.71 18.24 -19.23
CA ASP A 269 -10.24 17.22 -20.18
C ASP A 269 -8.72 17.06 -20.15
N VAL A 270 -7.99 18.18 -20.04
CA VAL A 270 -6.53 18.18 -19.89
C VAL A 270 -6.11 17.51 -18.60
N ARG A 271 -6.77 17.84 -17.48
CA ARG A 271 -6.48 17.24 -16.16
C ARG A 271 -6.81 15.77 -16.07
N LYS A 272 -7.91 15.35 -16.70
CA LYS A 272 -8.24 13.93 -16.83
C LYS A 272 -7.14 13.18 -17.57
N SER A 273 -6.74 13.70 -18.74
CA SER A 273 -5.65 13.11 -19.53
C SER A 273 -4.33 13.09 -18.78
N LEU A 274 -4.00 14.16 -18.04
CA LEU A 274 -2.83 14.21 -17.16
C LEU A 274 -2.89 13.15 -16.07
N GLY A 275 -4.05 12.93 -15.46
CA GLY A 275 -4.27 11.87 -14.48
C GLY A 275 -3.96 10.49 -15.06
N ASP A 276 -4.51 10.18 -16.22
CA ASP A 276 -4.30 8.90 -16.92
C ASP A 276 -2.83 8.72 -17.33
N LEU A 277 -2.21 9.75 -17.93
CA LEU A 277 -0.82 9.71 -18.35
C LEU A 277 0.16 9.65 -17.16
N SER A 278 -0.16 10.28 -16.03
CA SER A 278 0.66 10.20 -14.81
C SER A 278 0.69 8.79 -14.25
N GLN A 279 -0.45 8.08 -14.28
CA GLN A 279 -0.50 6.67 -13.89
C GLN A 279 0.29 5.78 -14.85
N GLN A 280 0.16 6.02 -16.16
CA GLN A 280 0.96 5.30 -17.17
C GLN A 280 2.46 5.58 -17.00
N LEU A 281 2.85 6.81 -16.67
CA LEU A 281 4.23 7.18 -16.44
C LEU A 281 4.80 6.44 -15.23
N LEU A 282 4.04 6.34 -14.14
CA LEU A 282 4.44 5.58 -12.96
C LEU A 282 4.68 4.11 -13.29
N VAL A 283 3.78 3.49 -14.06
CA VAL A 283 3.93 2.09 -14.52
C VAL A 283 5.16 1.94 -15.44
N ALA A 284 5.37 2.85 -16.39
CA ALA A 284 6.51 2.81 -17.30
C ALA A 284 7.85 3.01 -16.57
N GLN A 285 7.89 3.88 -15.54
CA GLN A 285 9.05 4.08 -14.69
C GLN A 285 9.36 2.85 -13.84
N ASP A 286 8.33 2.17 -13.31
CA ASP A 286 8.50 0.92 -12.57
C ASP A 286 9.05 -0.19 -13.46
N ALA A 287 8.51 -0.35 -14.67
CA ALA A 287 9.03 -1.28 -15.68
C ALA A 287 10.50 -0.97 -16.06
N LEU A 288 10.86 0.32 -16.21
CA LEU A 288 12.24 0.72 -16.48
C LEU A 288 13.17 0.38 -15.30
N LYS A 289 12.73 0.62 -14.05
CA LYS A 289 13.50 0.26 -12.84
C LYS A 289 13.70 -1.24 -12.72
N ARG A 290 12.70 -2.05 -13.10
CA ARG A 290 12.78 -3.52 -13.12
C ARG A 290 13.76 -4.08 -14.15
N GLY A 291 14.20 -3.27 -15.11
CA GLY A 291 15.32 -3.63 -16.00
C GLY A 291 16.59 -4.02 -15.24
N GLU A 292 16.78 -3.52 -14.00
CA GLU A 292 17.78 -4.03 -13.08
C GLU A 292 17.15 -5.06 -12.11
N VAL A 293 17.49 -6.34 -12.28
CA VAL A 293 17.00 -7.40 -11.39
C VAL A 293 17.86 -7.40 -10.13
N LYS A 294 17.22 -7.22 -8.96
CA LYS A 294 17.90 -7.11 -7.66
C LYS A 294 17.64 -8.31 -6.75
N ALA A 295 18.56 -8.55 -5.84
CA ALA A 295 18.44 -9.59 -4.82
C ALA A 295 17.38 -9.21 -3.76
N PRO A 296 16.33 -10.03 -3.54
CA PRO A 296 15.32 -9.75 -2.50
C PRO A 296 15.82 -10.01 -1.07
N VAL A 297 16.91 -10.77 -0.91
CA VAL A 297 17.50 -11.14 0.39
C VAL A 297 19.02 -11.25 0.25
N SER A 298 19.74 -11.08 1.36
CA SER A 298 21.19 -11.36 1.41
C SER A 298 21.44 -12.87 1.50
N GLY A 299 22.33 -13.41 0.67
CA GLY A 299 22.57 -14.85 0.63
C GLY A 299 23.54 -15.27 -0.48
N THR A 300 23.67 -16.57 -0.68
CA THR A 300 24.50 -17.16 -1.73
C THR A 300 23.67 -17.50 -2.95
N VAL A 301 24.14 -17.08 -4.12
CA VAL A 301 23.52 -17.39 -5.41
C VAL A 301 23.74 -18.87 -5.76
N GLN A 302 22.67 -19.56 -6.14
CA GLN A 302 22.69 -20.93 -6.63
C GLN A 302 21.76 -21.09 -7.83
N GLN A 303 22.05 -22.09 -8.66
CA GLN A 303 21.21 -22.45 -9.81
C GLN A 303 20.94 -21.27 -10.75
N LEU A 304 21.98 -20.52 -11.12
CA LEU A 304 21.90 -19.54 -12.19
C LEU A 304 21.47 -20.27 -13.47
N ARG A 305 20.35 -19.85 -14.08
CA ARG A 305 19.76 -20.49 -15.27
C ARG A 305 20.14 -19.76 -16.57
N ILE A 306 20.82 -18.62 -16.46
CA ILE A 306 21.21 -17.77 -17.58
C ILE A 306 22.72 -17.59 -17.58
N PHE A 307 23.35 -17.91 -18.71
CA PHE A 307 24.81 -17.93 -18.79
C PHE A 307 25.38 -17.02 -19.88
N THR A 308 24.52 -16.36 -20.67
CA THR A 308 24.94 -15.57 -21.83
C THR A 308 24.27 -14.20 -21.87
N ALA A 309 25.08 -13.18 -22.11
CA ALA A 309 24.58 -11.88 -22.55
C ALA A 309 23.93 -12.03 -23.94
N GLY A 310 22.81 -11.33 -24.17
CA GLY A 310 21.95 -11.47 -25.33
C GLY A 310 20.89 -12.58 -25.22
N GLY A 311 20.89 -13.35 -24.13
CA GLY A 311 19.83 -14.32 -23.84
C GLY A 311 18.47 -13.63 -23.67
N VAL A 312 17.40 -14.31 -24.09
CA VAL A 312 16.02 -13.79 -23.99
C VAL A 312 15.31 -14.46 -22.82
N LEU A 313 14.73 -13.65 -21.94
CA LEU A 313 13.85 -14.09 -20.86
C LEU A 313 12.40 -13.86 -21.22
N LYS A 314 11.55 -14.84 -20.89
CA LYS A 314 10.09 -14.68 -20.93
C LYS A 314 9.58 -14.10 -19.60
N PRO A 315 8.38 -13.51 -19.61
CA PRO A 315 7.65 -13.14 -18.40
C PRO A 315 7.56 -14.31 -17.40
N GLY A 316 8.04 -14.09 -16.17
CA GLY A 316 8.00 -15.08 -15.09
C GLY A 316 9.11 -16.13 -15.13
N ASP A 317 10.05 -16.05 -16.08
CA ASP A 317 11.14 -17.01 -16.14
C ASP A 317 12.02 -16.91 -14.88
N PRO A 318 12.38 -18.05 -14.27
CA PRO A 318 13.25 -18.06 -13.12
C PRO A 318 14.71 -17.85 -13.54
N ILE A 319 15.38 -16.92 -12.87
CA ILE A 319 16.73 -16.47 -13.20
C ILE A 319 17.76 -17.26 -12.38
N LEU A 320 17.61 -17.22 -11.05
CA LEU A 320 18.51 -17.86 -10.09
C LEU A 320 17.78 -18.06 -8.76
N ASP A 321 18.36 -18.86 -7.87
CA ASP A 321 17.88 -19.04 -6.50
C ASP A 321 18.87 -18.41 -5.51
N ILE A 322 18.39 -17.72 -4.49
CA ILE A 322 19.22 -17.20 -3.39
C ILE A 322 18.92 -18.00 -2.13
N VAL A 323 19.99 -18.53 -1.52
CA VAL A 323 19.94 -19.20 -0.22
C VAL A 323 20.41 -18.22 0.85
N PRO A 324 19.55 -17.78 1.79
CA PRO A 324 19.94 -16.79 2.78
C PRO A 324 21.07 -17.27 3.70
N ALA A 325 21.97 -16.38 4.09
CA ALA A 325 23.09 -16.73 4.97
C ALA A 325 22.69 -16.77 6.47
N SER A 326 21.60 -16.10 6.83
CA SER A 326 21.15 -15.91 8.22
C SER A 326 20.01 -16.86 8.59
N ASP A 327 20.14 -18.14 8.27
CA ASP A 327 19.06 -19.09 8.51
C ASP A 327 19.04 -19.56 9.96
N THR A 328 17.89 -19.40 10.59
CA THR A 328 17.52 -20.13 11.80
C THR A 328 17.43 -21.61 11.43
N LEU A 329 18.27 -22.42 12.06
CA LEU A 329 18.25 -23.86 11.88
C LEU A 329 16.98 -24.41 12.56
N VAL A 330 16.18 -25.14 11.79
CA VAL A 330 14.99 -25.84 12.27
C VAL A 330 15.16 -27.32 11.99
N VAL A 331 14.88 -28.15 12.98
CA VAL A 331 14.93 -29.59 12.80
C VAL A 331 13.56 -30.07 12.37
N ARG A 332 13.48 -30.75 11.23
CA ARG A 332 12.26 -31.43 10.78
C ARG A 332 12.35 -32.89 11.19
N ALA A 333 11.59 -33.24 12.22
CA ALA A 333 11.51 -34.60 12.74
C ALA A 333 10.27 -35.33 12.21
N LYS A 334 10.41 -36.64 12.01
CA LYS A 334 9.33 -37.53 11.61
C LYS A 334 8.79 -38.23 12.86
N VAL A 335 7.51 -38.05 13.14
CA VAL A 335 6.83 -38.71 14.27
C VAL A 335 5.83 -39.73 13.74
N GLY A 336 5.78 -40.90 14.36
CA GLY A 336 4.81 -41.94 14.02
C GLY A 336 3.37 -41.52 14.33
N SER A 337 2.42 -42.01 13.54
CA SER A 337 0.99 -41.71 13.71
C SER A 337 0.41 -42.10 15.07
N THR A 338 1.02 -43.06 15.77
CA THR A 338 0.60 -43.50 17.10
C THR A 338 1.03 -42.57 18.23
N GLU A 339 1.97 -41.66 17.97
CA GLU A 339 2.59 -40.80 18.99
C GLU A 339 2.23 -39.32 18.83
N ILE A 340 1.59 -38.94 17.71
CA ILE A 340 1.24 -37.56 17.39
C ILE A 340 0.31 -36.89 18.40
N ASP A 341 -0.66 -37.64 18.94
CA ASP A 341 -1.63 -37.15 19.93
C ASP A 341 -0.96 -36.64 21.22
N ARG A 342 0.32 -36.98 21.44
CA ARG A 342 1.09 -36.62 22.64
C ARG A 342 1.95 -35.38 22.45
N ILE A 343 1.99 -34.81 21.24
CA ILE A 343 2.90 -33.70 20.90
C ILE A 343 2.07 -32.44 20.68
N VAL A 344 2.40 -31.39 21.43
CA VAL A 344 1.76 -30.07 21.33
C VAL A 344 2.84 -29.01 21.06
N PRO A 345 2.55 -27.99 20.22
CA PRO A 345 3.43 -26.84 20.08
C PRO A 345 3.78 -26.21 21.44
N GLY A 346 5.06 -25.88 21.62
CA GLY A 346 5.62 -25.29 22.84
C GLY A 346 6.35 -26.27 23.76
N MET A 347 6.23 -27.59 23.55
CA MET A 347 6.92 -28.59 24.38
C MET A 347 8.45 -28.49 24.23
N PRO A 348 9.22 -28.66 25.34
CA PRO A 348 10.67 -28.70 25.28
C PRO A 348 11.15 -29.98 24.58
N VAL A 349 12.11 -29.83 23.68
CA VAL A 349 12.74 -30.94 22.97
C VAL A 349 14.25 -30.92 23.21
N GLU A 350 14.81 -32.11 23.34
CA GLU A 350 16.25 -32.33 23.42
C GLU A 350 16.71 -32.91 22.08
N ILE A 351 17.53 -32.15 21.36
CA ILE A 351 18.02 -32.50 20.03
C ILE A 351 19.43 -33.08 20.20
N ARG A 352 19.62 -34.31 19.73
CA ARG A 352 20.89 -35.01 19.72
C ARG A 352 21.36 -35.20 18.29
N ILE A 353 22.63 -34.88 18.04
CA ILE A 353 23.26 -35.00 16.73
C ILE A 353 24.26 -36.16 16.83
N PRO A 354 23.92 -37.38 16.34
CA PRO A 354 24.74 -38.58 16.53
C PRO A 354 26.17 -38.46 15.98
N GLN A 355 26.39 -37.60 14.99
CA GLN A 355 27.68 -37.38 14.33
C GLN A 355 28.70 -36.67 15.24
N PHE A 356 28.25 -36.02 16.32
CA PHE A 356 29.11 -35.33 17.28
C PHE A 356 29.22 -36.13 18.60
N THR A 357 29.83 -37.31 18.54
CA THR A 357 29.99 -38.23 19.68
C THR A 357 30.68 -37.60 20.90
N GLN A 358 31.58 -36.64 20.67
CA GLN A 358 32.32 -35.93 21.73
C GLN A 358 31.47 -34.92 22.54
N PHE A 359 30.28 -34.57 22.07
CA PHE A 359 29.39 -33.57 22.70
C PHE A 359 28.05 -34.14 23.18
N GLN A 360 27.93 -35.47 23.29
CA GLN A 360 26.71 -36.16 23.78
C GLN A 360 26.26 -35.73 25.19
N ILE A 361 27.13 -35.07 25.95
CA ILE A 361 26.88 -34.65 27.34
C ILE A 361 26.10 -33.33 27.41
N HIS A 362 26.12 -32.51 26.34
CA HIS A 362 25.44 -31.22 26.31
C HIS A 362 24.27 -31.28 25.30
N PRO A 363 23.04 -31.56 25.75
CA PRO A 363 21.88 -31.61 24.87
C PRO A 363 21.58 -30.23 24.27
N ILE A 364 21.35 -30.19 22.96
CA ILE A 364 20.85 -28.98 22.30
C ILE A 364 19.38 -28.85 22.66
N LEU A 365 19.02 -27.77 23.33
CA LEU A 365 17.65 -27.53 23.75
C LEU A 365 16.89 -26.83 22.63
N GLY A 366 15.62 -27.20 22.50
CA GLY A 366 14.71 -26.59 21.54
C GLY A 366 13.28 -26.62 22.04
N LYS A 367 12.38 -26.10 21.21
CA LYS A 367 10.93 -26.21 21.44
C LYS A 367 10.22 -26.68 20.19
N VAL A 368 9.15 -27.45 20.37
CA VAL A 368 8.24 -27.80 19.28
C VAL A 368 7.59 -26.51 18.79
N ARG A 369 7.81 -26.14 17.53
CA ARG A 369 7.26 -24.91 16.95
C ARG A 369 5.93 -25.18 16.26
N SER A 370 5.91 -26.21 15.41
CA SER A 370 4.73 -26.58 14.64
C SER A 370 4.64 -28.10 14.49
N VAL A 371 3.41 -28.59 14.36
CA VAL A 371 3.09 -30.00 14.11
C VAL A 371 2.20 -30.02 12.88
N SER A 372 2.56 -30.80 11.86
CA SER A 372 1.75 -30.99 10.67
C SER A 372 0.37 -31.52 11.06
N ARG A 373 -0.69 -30.96 10.48
CA ARG A 373 -2.06 -31.43 10.68
C ARG A 373 -2.40 -32.62 9.79
N ASP A 374 -1.64 -32.79 8.72
CA ASP A 374 -1.83 -33.85 7.75
C ASP A 374 -0.69 -34.88 7.82
N THR A 375 -1.05 -36.13 7.54
CA THR A 375 -0.12 -37.26 7.49
C THR A 375 0.62 -37.26 6.17
N LEU A 376 1.95 -37.31 6.22
CA LEU A 376 2.83 -37.42 5.05
C LEU A 376 3.28 -38.87 4.89
N LEU A 377 3.51 -39.29 3.65
CA LEU A 377 4.05 -40.61 3.34
C LEU A 377 5.56 -40.48 3.13
N ASP A 378 6.33 -41.38 3.76
CA ASP A 378 7.76 -41.47 3.47
C ASP A 378 7.96 -42.01 2.04
N GLU A 379 8.73 -41.31 1.21
CA GLU A 379 8.99 -41.67 -0.18
C GLU A 379 9.63 -43.06 -0.32
N VAL A 380 10.41 -43.48 0.68
CA VAL A 380 11.15 -44.76 0.67
C VAL A 380 10.35 -45.87 1.34
N THR A 381 9.88 -45.64 2.57
CA THR A 381 9.28 -46.70 3.39
C THR A 381 7.76 -46.79 3.25
N ARG A 382 7.12 -45.78 2.62
CA ARG A 382 5.66 -45.62 2.53
C ARG A 382 4.93 -45.69 3.88
N VAL A 383 5.64 -45.48 4.99
CA VAL A 383 5.04 -45.40 6.31
C VAL A 383 4.46 -43.99 6.50
N PRO A 384 3.23 -43.86 6.99
CA PRO A 384 2.65 -42.56 7.31
C PRO A 384 3.34 -41.96 8.56
N TYR A 385 3.77 -40.71 8.44
CA TYR A 385 4.37 -39.94 9.53
C TYR A 385 3.82 -38.51 9.57
N TYR A 386 3.92 -37.87 10.73
CA TYR A 386 3.64 -36.45 10.89
C TYR A 386 4.96 -35.70 10.94
N ALA A 387 5.09 -34.64 10.13
CA ALA A 387 6.24 -33.74 10.20
C ALA A 387 6.08 -32.81 11.41
N VAL A 388 7.09 -32.77 12.27
CA VAL A 388 7.17 -31.86 13.40
C VAL A 388 8.37 -30.94 13.19
N GLU A 389 8.14 -29.63 13.27
CA GLU A 389 9.20 -28.63 13.18
C GLU A 389 9.63 -28.21 14.58
N LEU A 390 10.91 -28.38 14.84
CA LEU A 390 11.55 -28.11 16.12
C LEU A 390 12.46 -26.90 15.96
N GLY A 391 12.19 -25.85 16.74
CA GLY A 391 13.06 -24.68 16.81
C GLY A 391 14.26 -24.99 17.70
N VAL A 392 15.47 -24.74 17.18
CA VAL A 392 16.72 -24.88 17.93
C VAL A 392 16.99 -23.59 18.70
N ASP A 393 17.25 -23.67 20.00
CA ASP A 393 17.70 -22.51 20.77
C ASP A 393 19.19 -22.29 20.56
N ARG A 394 19.55 -21.24 19.80
CA ARG A 394 20.95 -20.90 19.49
C ARG A 394 21.81 -20.71 20.74
N ALA A 395 21.24 -20.28 21.87
CA ALA A 395 21.99 -20.11 23.12
C ALA A 395 22.46 -21.44 23.74
N SER A 396 21.83 -22.56 23.38
CA SER A 396 22.16 -23.89 23.86
C SER A 396 23.13 -24.66 22.96
N VAL A 397 23.47 -24.09 21.79
CA VAL A 397 24.41 -24.68 20.85
C VAL A 397 25.84 -24.33 21.28
N PRO A 398 26.73 -25.32 21.48
CA PRO A 398 28.13 -25.03 21.74
C PRO A 398 28.78 -24.28 20.57
N PRO A 399 29.53 -23.19 20.80
CA PRO A 399 30.13 -22.38 19.72
C PRO A 399 31.13 -23.17 18.85
N GLU A 400 31.63 -24.30 19.34
CA GLU A 400 32.54 -25.20 18.60
C GLU A 400 31.84 -26.06 17.53
N ILE A 401 30.51 -26.13 17.56
CA ILE A 401 29.66 -26.95 16.69
C ILE A 401 28.74 -26.07 15.82
N GLU A 402 28.48 -24.82 16.22
CA GLU A 402 27.58 -23.89 15.53
C GLU A 402 27.87 -23.78 14.02
N ASP A 403 29.15 -23.59 13.65
CA ASP A 403 29.58 -23.48 12.24
C ASP A 403 29.64 -24.84 11.50
N LYS A 404 29.48 -25.96 12.20
CA LYS A 404 29.56 -27.33 11.64
C LYS A 404 28.19 -27.95 11.38
N ILE A 405 27.11 -27.33 11.85
CA ILE A 405 25.74 -27.83 11.62
C ILE A 405 25.26 -27.32 10.27
N SER A 406 25.17 -28.21 9.29
CA SER A 406 24.65 -27.93 7.95
C SER A 406 23.26 -28.54 7.73
N ALA A 407 22.49 -27.96 6.81
CA ALA A 407 21.24 -28.57 6.34
C ALA A 407 21.52 -29.99 5.80
N GLY A 408 20.61 -30.92 6.11
CA GLY A 408 20.70 -32.33 5.73
C GLY A 408 21.32 -33.27 6.78
N MET A 409 21.85 -32.74 7.89
CA MET A 409 22.39 -33.57 8.98
C MET A 409 21.28 -34.33 9.72
N MET A 410 21.46 -35.64 9.94
CA MET A 410 20.49 -36.47 10.66
C MET A 410 20.57 -36.22 12.16
N VAL A 411 19.41 -36.11 12.82
CA VAL A 411 19.31 -35.80 14.25
C VAL A 411 18.20 -36.62 14.91
N ASP A 412 18.39 -36.91 16.19
CA ASP A 412 17.39 -37.56 17.03
C ASP A 412 16.82 -36.54 18.00
N ALA A 413 15.51 -36.29 17.90
CA ALA A 413 14.80 -35.37 18.76
C ALA A 413 14.03 -36.14 19.84
N LEU A 414 14.36 -35.90 21.11
CA LEU A 414 13.64 -36.41 22.27
C LEU A 414 12.66 -35.35 22.76
N ILE A 415 11.38 -35.51 22.39
CA ILE A 415 10.31 -34.60 22.78
C ILE A 415 9.77 -35.08 24.13
N ARG A 416 9.89 -34.25 25.17
CA ARG A 416 9.40 -34.58 26.52
C ARG A 416 7.88 -34.49 26.53
N THR A 417 7.21 -35.62 26.73
CA THR A 417 5.74 -35.71 26.81
C THR A 417 5.30 -35.76 28.27
N GLU A 418 3.98 -35.75 28.51
CA GLU A 418 3.42 -35.70 29.87
C GLU A 418 3.93 -36.85 30.76
N GLU A 419 4.25 -36.49 32.01
CA GLU A 419 4.67 -37.41 33.06
C GLU A 419 3.55 -38.42 33.37
N ARG A 420 3.87 -39.71 33.37
CA ARG A 420 2.93 -40.79 33.73
C ARG A 420 3.34 -41.45 35.03
N THR A 421 2.37 -41.92 35.80
CA THR A 421 2.69 -42.69 37.01
C THR A 421 3.03 -44.14 36.64
N VAL A 422 3.86 -44.79 37.45
CA VAL A 422 4.24 -46.22 37.27
C VAL A 422 2.98 -47.09 37.14
N LEU A 423 1.95 -46.79 37.94
CA LEU A 423 0.67 -47.49 37.93
C LEU A 423 -0.07 -47.32 36.58
N GLN A 424 -0.08 -46.10 36.03
CA GLN A 424 -0.72 -45.81 34.74
C GLN A 424 0.00 -46.50 33.58
N PHE A 425 1.34 -46.57 33.61
CA PHE A 425 2.12 -47.28 32.60
C PHE A 425 1.80 -48.79 32.57
N LEU A 426 1.71 -49.43 33.74
CA LEU A 426 1.43 -50.87 33.85
C LEU A 426 -0.02 -51.24 33.50
N LEU A 427 -0.99 -50.40 33.88
CA LEU A 427 -2.42 -50.68 33.67
C LEU A 427 -2.94 -50.20 32.29
N ALA A 428 -2.30 -49.20 31.66
CA ALA A 428 -2.72 -48.67 30.36
C ALA A 428 -3.01 -49.72 29.27
N PRO A 429 -2.15 -50.73 29.02
CA PRO A 429 -2.43 -51.73 27.98
C PRO A 429 -3.61 -52.65 28.34
N LEU A 430 -3.90 -52.86 29.63
CA LEU A 430 -5.01 -53.70 30.09
C LEU A 430 -6.34 -52.95 29.93
N VAL A 431 -6.37 -51.68 30.35
CA VAL A 431 -7.54 -50.81 30.25
C VAL A 431 -7.88 -50.50 28.79
N ASN A 432 -6.89 -50.21 27.94
CA ASN A 432 -7.14 -49.92 26.53
C ASN A 432 -7.70 -51.14 25.78
N ARG A 433 -7.23 -52.36 26.08
CA ARG A 433 -7.76 -53.59 25.48
C ARG A 433 -9.17 -53.92 25.95
N LEU A 434 -9.48 -53.69 27.23
CA LEU A 434 -10.85 -53.83 27.76
C LEU A 434 -11.82 -52.81 27.13
N ALA A 435 -11.36 -51.58 26.93
CA ALA A 435 -12.15 -50.53 26.28
C ALA A 435 -12.37 -50.79 24.79
N THR A 436 -11.44 -51.45 24.09
CA THR A 436 -11.64 -51.88 22.69
C THR A 436 -12.49 -53.14 22.58
N SER A 437 -12.43 -54.07 23.53
CA SER A 437 -13.28 -55.28 23.51
C SER A 437 -14.73 -55.01 23.91
N LEU A 438 -15.01 -53.94 24.66
CA LEU A 438 -16.37 -53.52 25.03
C LEU A 438 -17.03 -52.60 23.98
N ARG A 439 -16.33 -52.30 22.89
CA ARG A 439 -16.89 -51.64 21.70
C ARG A 439 -16.81 -52.61 20.52
N GLU A 440 -17.76 -53.55 20.49
CA GLU A 440 -18.16 -54.20 19.24
C GLU A 440 -19.14 -53.28 18.48
N ARG A 441 -19.11 -53.39 17.14
CA ARG A 441 -19.80 -52.52 16.17
C ARG A 441 -21.30 -52.46 16.33
#